data_AF-A0A3A6MRY3-F1
#
_entry.id   AF-A0A3A6MRY3-F1
#
_cell.length_a   1.000
_cell.length_b   1.000
_cell.length_c   1.000
_cell.angle_alpha   90.00
_cell.angle_beta   90.00
_cell.angle_gamma   90.00
#
_symmetry.space_group_name_H-M   'P 1'
#
loop_
_entity.id
_entity.type
_entity.pdbx_description
1 polymer ?
#
loop_
_entity_poly.entity_id
_entity_poly.type
_entity_poly.pdbx_seq_one_letter_code
_entity_poly.pdbx_strand_id
1 'polypeptide(L)' 'MEKIMHIPDGYLGPATYGSLWAVMLPIWGLASRKVKQTVKSAEVPYLAMGTVFSLMAMMFVLPIPGGTTGHISGTTLV' A
#
# COMPACT_ATOMS: atom_id res chain seq x y z
N MET A 1 -9.64 16.91 2.50
CA MET A 1 -8.20 16.90 2.86
C MET A 1 -7.72 15.46 2.80
N GLU A 2 -7.37 14.97 1.61
CA GLU A 2 -6.73 13.67 1.45
C GLU A 2 -5.30 13.91 0.96
N LYS A 3 -4.34 13.89 1.89
CA LYS A 3 -2.92 13.72 1.56
C LYS A 3 -2.54 12.31 1.96
N ILE A 4 -2.92 11.33 1.14
CA ILE A 4 -2.30 10.00 1.17
C ILE A 4 -1.50 9.92 -0.13
N MET A 5 -0.26 10.37 -0.05
CA MET A 5 0.73 10.27 -1.12
C MET A 5 1.94 9.54 -0.55
N HIS A 6 2.62 8.76 -1.38
CA HIS A 6 3.92 8.17 -1.06
C HIS A 6 4.83 9.28 -0.50
N ILE A 7 5.28 9.11 0.74
CA ILE A 7 6.19 10.05 1.38
C ILE A 7 7.58 9.77 0.80
N PRO A 8 8.23 10.74 0.14
CA PRO A 8 9.54 10.52 -0.47
C PRO A 8 10.58 10.06 0.56
N ASP A 9 11.50 9.22 0.10
CA ASP A 9 12.61 8.76 0.93
C ASP A 9 13.41 9.95 1.49
N GLY A 10 13.78 9.86 2.77
CA GLY A 10 14.53 10.92 3.46
C GLY A 10 13.69 12.11 3.95
N TYR A 11 12.38 12.14 3.67
CA TYR A 11 11.49 13.20 4.16
C TYR A 11 11.13 13.04 5.66
N LEU A 12 11.18 11.82 6.20
CA LEU A 12 10.88 11.53 7.60
C LEU A 12 12.17 11.30 8.40
N GLY A 13 12.22 11.84 9.63
CA GLY A 13 13.30 11.57 10.56
C GLY A 13 13.34 10.11 11.02
N PRO A 14 14.50 9.58 11.46
CA PRO A 14 14.66 8.17 11.85
C PRO A 14 13.69 7.72 12.96
N ALA A 15 13.36 8.61 13.90
CA ALA A 15 12.39 8.33 14.96
C ALA A 15 10.98 8.09 14.40
N THR A 16 10.54 8.91 13.43
CA THR A 16 9.22 8.77 12.79
C THR A 16 9.18 7.51 11.94
N TYR A 17 10.18 7.30 11.08
CA TYR A 17 10.29 6.09 10.25
C TYR A 17 10.28 4.81 11.09
N GLY A 18 11.10 4.76 12.14
CA GLY A 18 11.19 3.59 13.04
C GLY A 18 9.87 3.31 13.76
N SER A 19 9.17 4.35 14.23
CA SER A 19 7.87 4.18 14.90
C SER A 19 6.79 3.61 13.97
N LEU A 20 6.74 4.07 12.71
CA LEU A 20 5.81 3.56 11.71
C LEU A 20 6.09 2.09 11.37
N TRP A 21 7.36 1.72 11.25
CA TRP A 21 7.77 0.33 11.06
C TRP A 21 7.38 -0.56 12.25
N ALA A 22 7.60 -0.08 13.47
CA ALA A 22 7.23 -0.81 14.67
C ALA A 22 5.72 -1.11 14.74
N VAL A 23 4.88 -0.20 14.24
CA VAL A 23 3.42 -0.40 14.15
C VAL A 23 3.04 -1.30 12.98
N MET A 24 3.71 -1.20 11.82
CA MET A 24 3.34 -1.99 10.64
C MET A 24 3.76 -3.47 10.72
N LEU A 25 4.87 -3.78 11.38
CA LEU A 25 5.33 -5.17 11.55
C LEU A 25 4.27 -6.12 12.16
N PRO A 26 3.60 -5.80 13.29
CA PRO A 26 2.56 -6.67 13.83
C PRO A 26 1.33 -6.75 12.92
N ILE A 27 0.99 -5.67 12.22
CA ILE A 27 -0.14 -5.66 11.28
C ILE A 27 0.11 -6.65 10.14
N TRP A 28 1.30 -6.61 9.53
CA TRP A 28 1.68 -7.57 8.49
C TRP A 28 1.74 -9.00 9.03
N GLY A 29 2.29 -9.21 10.22
CA GLY A 29 2.33 -10.54 10.84
C GLY A 29 0.93 -11.14 11.01
N LEU A 30 -0.03 -10.36 11.50
CA LEU A 30 -1.43 -10.79 11.63
C LEU A 30 -2.10 -11.02 10.27
N ALA A 31 -1.88 -10.12 9.31
CA ALA A 31 -2.43 -10.25 7.96
C ALA A 31 -1.90 -11.51 7.25
N SER A 32 -0.59 -11.76 7.29
CA SER A 32 0.03 -12.95 6.70
C SER A 32 -0.49 -14.24 7.34
N ARG A 33 -0.67 -14.26 8.66
CA ARG A 33 -1.26 -15.41 9.35
C ARG A 33 -2.70 -15.65 8.90
N LYS A 34 -3.50 -14.60 8.77
CA LYS A 34 -4.89 -14.69 8.31
C LYS A 34 -4.96 -15.20 6.88
N VAL A 35 -4.18 -14.63 5.96
CA VAL A 35 -4.10 -15.08 4.55
C VAL A 35 -3.76 -16.58 4.48
N LYS A 36 -2.78 -17.04 5.25
CA LYS A 36 -2.40 -18.47 5.29
C LYS A 36 -3.53 -19.39 5.78
N GLN A 37 -4.42 -18.89 6.64
CA GLN A 37 -5.54 -19.65 7.19
C GLN A 37 -6.80 -19.61 6.31
N THR A 38 -7.03 -18.50 5.59
CA THR A 38 -8.29 -18.25 4.90
C THR A 38 -8.21 -18.40 3.38
N VAL A 39 -7.04 -18.20 2.76
CA VAL A 39 -6.86 -18.25 1.31
C VAL A 39 -6.41 -19.64 0.90
N LYS A 40 -7.17 -20.28 0.01
CA LYS A 40 -6.81 -21.59 -0.56
C LYS A 40 -5.77 -21.44 -1.66
N SER A 41 -4.99 -22.48 -1.94
CA SER A 41 -3.98 -22.45 -3.01
C SER A 41 -4.55 -22.07 -4.38
N ALA A 42 -5.80 -22.45 -4.67
CA ALA A 42 -6.50 -22.09 -5.90
C ALA A 42 -6.89 -20.60 -5.98
N GLU A 43 -6.93 -19.90 -4.85
CA GLU A 43 -7.30 -18.47 -4.76
C GLU A 43 -6.08 -17.53 -4.84
N VAL A 44 -4.87 -18.08 -4.69
CA VAL A 44 -3.60 -17.32 -4.79
C VAL A 44 -3.47 -16.56 -6.11
N PRO A 45 -3.84 -17.12 -7.29
CA PRO A 45 -3.80 -16.36 -8.55
C PRO A 45 -4.71 -15.13 -8.54
N TYR A 46 -5.89 -15.19 -7.89
CA TYR A 46 -6.80 -14.04 -7.80
C TYR A 46 -6.24 -12.95 -6.90
N LEU A 47 -5.61 -13.31 -5.77
CA LEU A 47 -4.91 -12.35 -4.91
C LEU A 47 -3.77 -11.65 -5.65
N ALA A 48 -3.02 -12.40 -6.47
CA ALA A 48 -1.95 -11.85 -7.29
C ALA A 48 -2.50 -10.87 -8.34
N MET A 49 -3.61 -11.20 -9.01
CA MET A 49 -4.27 -10.32 -9.96
C MET A 49 -4.76 -9.02 -9.31
N GLY A 50 -5.35 -9.09 -8.12
CA GLY A 50 -5.73 -7.89 -7.35
C GLY A 50 -4.54 -7.01 -7.01
N THR A 51 -3.41 -7.62 -6.64
CA THR A 51 -2.15 -6.91 -6.36
C THR A 51 -1.63 -6.19 -7.61
N VAL A 52 -1.56 -6.88 -8.75
CA VAL A 52 -1.12 -6.28 -10.03
C VAL A 52 -2.06 -5.16 -10.45
N PHE A 53 -3.37 -5.35 -10.31
CA PHE A 53 -4.36 -4.32 -10.61
C PHE A 53 -4.19 -3.08 -9.74
N SER A 54 -4.00 -3.24 -8.42
CA SER A 54 -3.74 -2.12 -7.51
C SER A 54 -2.46 -1.38 -7.86
N LEU A 55 -1.39 -2.10 -8.20
CA LEU A 55 -0.12 -1.49 -8.62
C LEU A 55 -0.29 -0.69 -9.92
N MET A 56 -0.94 -1.27 -10.92
CA MET A 56 -1.21 -0.57 -12.19
C MET A 56 -2.08 0.67 -11.98
N ALA A 57 -3.11 0.58 -11.13
CA ALA A 57 -3.95 1.73 -10.80
C ALA A 57 -3.13 2.89 -10.20
N MET A 58 -2.21 2.58 -9.29
CA MET A 58 -1.32 3.58 -8.66
C MET A 58 -0.30 4.18 -9.63
N MET A 59 0.00 3.55 -10.76
CA MET A 59 0.91 4.11 -11.78
C MET A 59 0.28 5.22 -12.63
N PHE A 60 -1.05 5.36 -12.62
CA PHE A 60 -1.71 6.46 -13.33
C PHE A 60 -1.53 7.78 -12.57
N VAL A 61 -0.80 8.71 -13.21
CA VAL A 61 -0.41 9.99 -12.64
C VAL A 61 -1.38 11.08 -13.09
N LEU A 62 -2.08 11.71 -12.14
CA LEU A 62 -2.87 12.91 -12.36
C LEU A 62 -2.07 14.13 -11.88
N PRO A 63 -1.70 15.09 -12.75
CA PRO A 63 -0.97 16.27 -12.33
C PRO A 63 -1.88 17.19 -11.50
N ILE A 64 -1.46 17.53 -10.27
CA ILE A 64 -2.19 18.46 -9.40
C ILE A 64 -1.47 19.81 -9.39
N PRO A 65 -2.19 20.95 -9.55
CA PRO A 65 -1.59 22.27 -9.40
C PRO A 65 -0.92 22.42 -8.02
N GLY A 66 0.38 22.72 -8.01
CA GLY A 66 1.19 22.76 -6.77
C GLY A 66 2.42 21.86 -6.76
N GLY A 67 2.73 21.18 -7.88
CA GLY A 67 3.97 20.42 -8.05
C GLY A 67 3.92 18.97 -7.52
N THR A 68 2.75 18.51 -7.09
CA THR A 68 2.52 17.14 -6.62
C THR A 68 1.75 16.32 -7.65
N THR A 69 1.94 15.01 -7.65
CA THR A 69 1.15 14.08 -8.44
C THR A 69 0.07 13.42 -7.58
N GLY A 70 -1.17 13.45 -8.06
CA GLY A 70 -2.25 12.60 -7.53
C GLY A 70 -2.18 11.24 -8.20
N HIS A 71 -2.35 10.17 -7.43
CA HIS A 71 -2.42 8.82 -7.96
C HIS A 71 -3.75 8.19 -7.55
N ILE A 72 -4.28 7.29 -8.38
CA ILE A 72 -5.46 6.51 -8.03
C ILE A 72 -5.07 5.53 -6.93
N SER A 73 -5.75 5.58 -5.78
CA SER A 73 -5.52 4.58 -4.73
C SER A 73 -6.19 3.26 -5.11
N GLY A 74 -5.40 2.21 -5.28
CA GLY A 74 -5.91 0.84 -5.45
C GLY A 74 -6.35 0.15 -4.15
N THR A 75 -6.17 0.79 -2.98
CA THR A 75 -6.32 0.14 -1.67
C THR A 75 -7.74 -0.25 -1.27
N THR A 76 -8.77 0.40 -1.82
CA THR A 76 -10.18 0.07 -1.55
C THR A 76 -10.78 -0.88 -2.59
N LEU A 77 -10.05 -1.13 -3.68
CA LEU A 77 -10.49 -2.00 -4.78
C LEU A 77 -10.11 -3.47 -4.55
N VAL A 78 -9.17 -3.72 -3.63
CA VAL A 78 -8.63 -5.03 -3.24
C VAL A 78 -8.94 -5.29 -1.78
#